data_AF-X1VSK8-F1
#
_entry.id   AF-X1VSK8-F1
#
_cell.length_a   1.000
_cell.length_b   1.000
_cell.length_c   1.000
_cell.angle_alpha   90.00
_cell.angle_beta   90.00
_cell.angle_gamma   90.00
#
_symmetry.space_group_name_H-M   'P 1'
#
loop_
_entity.id
_entity.type
_entity.pdbx_description
1 polymer ?
#
loop_
_entity_poly.entity_id
_entity_poly.type
_entity_poly.pdbx_seq_one_letter_code
_entity_poly.pdbx_strand_id
1 'polypeptide(L)' 'ETRKNVCYRYYTNDKIKEIVTLLNEYGIHAYVDHIFGLPDDTPDDYIKAAKFYNMIRPTWINQFWLTYFPKTEIN' A
#
# COMPACT_ATOMS: atom_id res chain seq x y z
N GLU A 1 9.91 -5.13 1.26
CA GLU A 1 10.71 -5.45 0.06
C GLU A 1 9.84 -5.96 -1.07
N THR A 2 8.82 -6.78 -0.77
CA THR A 2 7.76 -7.26 -1.68
C THR A 2 7.30 -6.21 -2.70
N ARG A 3 6.86 -5.02 -2.25
CA ARG A 3 6.42 -3.93 -3.13
C ARG A 3 7.43 -3.51 -4.21
N LYS A 4 8.73 -3.53 -3.91
CA LYS A 4 9.78 -3.16 -4.87
C LYS A 4 10.02 -4.28 -5.88
N ASN A 5 10.06 -5.51 -5.40
CA ASN A 5 10.47 -6.67 -6.20
C ASN A 5 9.32 -7.21 -7.08
N VAL A 6 8.11 -7.22 -6.53
CA VAL A 6 6.88 -7.73 -7.17
C VAL A 6 6.23 -6.65 -8.03
N CYS A 7 6.05 -5.44 -7.47
CA CYS A 7 5.24 -4.38 -8.09
C CYS A 7 6.07 -3.26 -8.72
N TYR A 8 7.41 -3.33 -8.68
CA TYR A 8 8.32 -2.30 -9.19
C TYR A 8 8.04 -0.88 -8.64
N ARG A 9 7.62 -0.79 -7.38
CA ARG A 9 7.31 0.49 -6.73
C ARG A 9 8.46 0.94 -5.83
N TYR A 10 9.08 2.06 -6.19
CA TYR A 10 10.30 2.60 -5.56
C TYR A 10 10.00 3.76 -4.60
N TYR A 11 9.31 3.47 -3.50
CA TYR A 11 9.10 4.43 -2.41
C TYR A 11 9.08 3.71 -1.06
N THR A 12 9.29 4.48 0.02
CA THR A 12 9.31 3.97 1.40
C THR A 12 7.98 4.21 2.11
N ASN A 13 7.75 3.48 3.20
CA ASN A 13 6.56 3.73 4.04
C ASN A 13 6.63 5.10 4.72
N ASP A 14 7.83 5.59 5.05
CA ASP A 14 8.01 6.95 5.59
C ASP A 14 7.55 8.02 4.58
N LYS A 15 7.84 7.82 3.29
CA LYS A 15 7.38 8.75 2.26
C LYS A 15 5.86 8.76 2.11
N ILE A 16 5.23 7.59 2.21
CA ILE A 16 3.76 7.50 2.23
C ILE A 16 3.20 8.22 3.46
N LYS A 17 3.79 8.00 4.64
CA LYS A 17 3.37 8.65 5.88
C LYS A 17 3.46 10.17 5.75
N GLU A 18 4.59 10.70 5.29
CA GLU A 18 4.80 12.13 5.03
C GLU A 18 3.71 12.70 4.12
N ILE A 19 3.44 12.05 2.98
CA ILE A 19 2.44 12.52 2.02
C ILE A 19 1.03 12.48 2.60
N VAL A 20 0.63 11.37 3.24
CA VAL A 20 -0.72 11.24 3.81
C VAL A 20 -0.94 12.25 4.93
N THR A 21 0.07 12.46 5.80
CA THR A 21 0.00 13.51 6.84
C THR A 21 -0.18 14.89 6.22
N LEU A 22 0.60 15.23 5.19
CA LEU A 22 0.47 16.52 4.51
C LEU A 22 -0.91 16.69 3.86
N LEU A 23 -1.42 15.68 3.17
CA LEU A 23 -2.75 15.75 2.55
C LEU A 23 -3.84 15.97 3.62
N ASN A 24 -3.75 15.26 4.74
CA ASN A 24 -4.68 15.40 5.85
C ASN A 24 -4.62 16.80 6.49
N GLU A 25 -3.43 17.39 6.65
CA GLU A 25 -3.26 18.75 7.18
C GLU A 25 -3.96 19.81 6.34
N TYR A 26 -4.02 19.62 5.02
CA TYR A 26 -4.68 20.53 4.09
C TYR A 26 -6.13 20.14 3.78
N GLY A 27 -6.69 19.14 4.48
CA GLY A 27 -8.06 18.68 4.27
C GLY A 27 -8.28 18.00 2.91
N ILE A 28 -7.22 17.50 2.27
CA ILE A 28 -7.29 16.78 1.00
C ILE A 28 -7.48 15.29 1.30
N HIS A 29 -8.46 14.68 0.63
CA HIS A 29 -8.74 13.26 0.81
C HIS A 29 -7.60 12.37 0.31
N ALA A 30 -6.99 11.63 1.24
CA ALA A 30 -5.91 10.69 0.94
C ALA A 30 -6.45 9.28 0.75
N TYR A 31 -6.37 8.76 -0.47
CA TYR A 31 -6.79 7.39 -0.80
C TYR A 31 -5.53 6.55 -1.00
N VAL A 32 -5.49 5.37 -0.38
CA VAL A 32 -4.35 4.45 -0.50
C VAL A 32 -4.83 3.09 -1.00
N ASP A 33 -4.01 2.45 -1.82
CA ASP A 33 -4.33 1.13 -2.37
C ASP A 33 -3.58 0.03 -1.60
N HIS A 34 -4.27 -1.07 -1.32
CA HIS A 34 -3.72 -2.33 -0.85
C HIS A 34 -4.05 -3.43 -1.87
N ILE A 35 -3.03 -4.18 -2.29
CA ILE A 35 -3.20 -5.40 -3.09
C ILE A 35 -2.90 -6.57 -2.16
N PHE A 36 -3.90 -7.41 -1.90
CA PHE A 36 -3.78 -8.63 -1.12
C PHE A 36 -3.29 -9.79 -1.99
N GLY A 37 -2.56 -10.72 -1.39
CA GLY A 37 -2.14 -11.95 -2.03
C GLY A 37 -0.96 -11.73 -2.98
N LEU A 38 -0.10 -10.76 -2.69
CA LEU A 38 1.19 -10.66 -3.37
C LEU A 38 2.01 -11.93 -3.10
N PRO A 39 2.93 -12.29 -4.00
CA PRO A 39 3.92 -13.33 -3.72
C PRO A 39 4.59 -13.07 -2.37
N ASP A 40 4.74 -14.14 -1.60
CA ASP A 40 5.33 -14.14 -0.25
C ASP A 40 4.57 -13.37 0.84
N ASP A 41 3.35 -12.87 0.58
CA ASP A 41 2.54 -12.26 1.64
C ASP A 41 2.23 -13.28 2.75
N THR A 42 2.53 -12.89 4.00
CA THR A 42 2.19 -13.67 5.18
C THR A 42 1.08 -13.00 6.00
N PRO A 43 0.40 -13.74 6.90
CA PRO A 43 -0.55 -13.13 7.85
C PRO A 43 0.04 -11.95 8.64
N ASP A 44 1.32 -12.01 9.00
CA ASP A 44 2.02 -10.93 9.70
C ASP A 44 2.15 -9.67 8.85
N ASP A 45 2.29 -9.80 7.54
CA ASP A 45 2.38 -8.65 6.63
C ASP A 45 1.04 -7.93 6.53
N TYR A 46 -0.07 -8.66 6.55
CA TYR A 46 -1.41 -8.05 6.64
C TYR A 46 -1.60 -7.30 7.96
N ILE A 47 -1.13 -7.85 9.08
CA ILE A 47 -1.17 -7.16 10.39
C ILE A 47 -0.31 -5.90 10.36
N LYS A 48 0.91 -5.96 9.79
CA LYS A 48 1.77 -4.79 9.63
C LYS A 48 1.11 -3.71 8.77
N ALA A 49 0.48 -4.10 7.66
CA ALA A 49 -0.27 -3.18 6.80
C ALA A 49 -1.43 -2.52 7.55
N ALA A 50 -2.26 -3.31 8.25
CA ALA A 50 -3.36 -2.78 9.06
C ALA A 50 -2.89 -1.77 10.12
N LYS A 51 -1.80 -2.09 10.84
CA LYS A 51 -1.18 -1.16 11.80
C LYS A 51 -0.67 0.12 11.13
N PHE A 52 -0.07 0.00 9.94
CA PHE A 52 0.42 1.15 9.18
C PHE A 52 -0.72 2.06 8.73
N TYR A 53 -1.83 1.51 8.22
CA TYR A 53 -3.00 2.32 7.85
C TYR A 53 -3.63 3.03 9.05
N ASN A 54 -3.74 2.33 10.18
CA ASN A 54 -4.24 2.94 11.42
C ASN A 54 -3.33 4.06 11.93
N MET A 55 -2.03 4.00 11.63
CA MET A 55 -1.05 5.04 11.98
C MET A 55 -1.17 6.28 11.09
N ILE A 56 -1.21 6.11 9.76
CA ILE A 56 -1.20 7.24 8.82
C ILE A 56 -2.58 7.86 8.60
N ARG A 57 -3.66 7.16 8.97
CA ARG A 57 -5.05 7.63 8.87
C ARG A 57 -5.40 8.15 7.47
N PRO A 58 -5.35 7.31 6.42
CA PRO A 58 -5.87 7.72 5.12
C PRO A 58 -7.38 7.92 5.21
N THR A 59 -7.97 8.72 4.32
CA THR A 59 -9.42 8.85 4.21
C THR A 59 -10.05 7.52 3.82
N TRP A 60 -9.41 6.77 2.92
CA TRP A 60 -9.93 5.52 2.41
C TRP A 60 -8.81 4.55 2.04
N ILE A 61 -9.09 3.25 2.21
CA ILE A 61 -8.21 2.15 1.79
C ILE A 61 -8.94 1.39 0.69
N ASN A 62 -8.48 1.53 -0.55
CA ASN A 62 -8.94 0.71 -1.66
C ASN A 62 -8.31 -0.68 -1.53
N GLN A 63 -9.13 -1.70 -1.66
CA GLN A 63 -8.73 -3.09 -1.49
C GLN A 63 -8.86 -3.82 -2.82
N PHE A 64 -7.78 -4.47 -3.23
CA PHE A 64 -7.72 -5.26 -4.44
C PHE A 64 -7.15 -6.64 -4.09
N TRP A 65 -7.59 -7.65 -4.82
CA TRP A 65 -6.94 -8.95 -4.84
C TRP A 65 -5.97 -8.99 -6.01
N LEU A 66 -4.78 -9.56 -5.80
CA LEU A 66 -3.82 -9.75 -6.88
C LEU A 66 -4.50 -10.49 -8.05
N THR A 67 -4.45 -9.86 -9.22
CA THR A 67 -5.01 -10.41 -10.46
C THR A 67 -3.94 -10.36 -11.53
N TYR A 68 -3.65 -11.50 -12.15
CA TYR A 68 -2.67 -11.59 -13.22
C TYR A 68 -3.31 -11.26 -14.56
N PHE A 69 -2.88 -10.17 -15.19
CA PHE A 69 -3.34 -9.77 -16.51
C PHE A 69 -2.34 -10.19 -17.59
N PRO A 70 -2.81 -10.51 -18.82
CA PRO A 70 -1.91 -10.85 -19.90
C PRO A 70 -0.94 -9.69 -20.20
N LYS A 71 0.35 -10.02 -20.34
CA LYS A 71 1.43 -9.07 -20.68
C LYS A 71 1.70 -7.98 -19.64
N THR A 72 1.24 -8.15 -18.39
CA THR A 72 1.64 -7.27 -17.27
C THR A 72 2.69 -7.95 -16.41
N GLU A 73 3.71 -7.21 -15.99
CA GLU A 73 4.76 -7.72 -15.12
C GLU A 73 4.31 -7.69 -13.66
N ILE A 74 4.33 -8.88 -13.04
CA ILE A 74 4.22 -9.12 -11.59
C ILE A 74 5.17 -10.29 -11.33
N ASN A 75 6.20 -10.07 -10.50
CA ASN A 75 7.19 -11.10 -10.14
C ASN A 75 6.82 -11.83 -8.87
#